data_AF-A0A6G1H2R8-F1
#
_entry.id   AF-A0A6G1H2R8-F1
#
_cell.length_a   1.000
_cell.length_b   1.000
_cell.length_c   1.000
_cell.angle_alpha   90.00
_cell.angle_beta   90.00
_cell.angle_gamma   90.00
#
_symmetry.space_group_name_H-M   'P 1'
#
loop_
_entity.id
_entity.type
_entity.pdbx_description
1 polymer ?
#
loop_
_entity_poly.entity_id
_entity_poly.type
_entity_poly.pdbx_seq_one_letter_code
_entity_poly.pdbx_strand_id
1 'polypeptide(L)'
;MEIGRGVQTSSGMVVGHASMWKPEVSEYLGIPYAMPPVENRRFAAPEKFMGNGTFMADRFTMASPELVAYGAAMGGGTPDARHIYAEDCLSVNVWTKPQTGEKSKAVLLWIYGGGKYDCFSSGTSNAPFYNGARFADEHDVVVVSFNYRINIFGFPNAPGLPDQNVGLLDQRMAVEWARDNIAAFGGDPKRITLFGESAGGASVDYYAFAWPEDPVVAGFIAQSGTAAGGIARKRNMTQDPYANWYMISEKMMCGGAEAGPERTLECMRGKPADQLMNTVAMSGFGPFPDNKTIYGDMMSRFMGEQFAKKPLLVGNNDNEPALFQLFSMGKPAPMNDEERKAEEIGFSCPSGFSAAARRMANVPAWRYRYMGVWQNTALAPDMGAYHSAEIPLVFGATEQKPGASMNTPEEEMLSMNMMTAWAMFAKDPERGLSSMGWPMYDPAGDTLIRLGFNNMSKPDFAAVSMYDADCAAAGFNMSGSTSSNSTGGSNGGGNGGGNGGSGGGMTGDTMGMGNGLSVVLLAFCASVALFFM
;
A
#
# COMPACT_ATOMS: atom_id res chain seq x y z
N MET A 1 -11.17 -31.71 5.20
CA MET A 1 -9.78 -31.50 4.77
C MET A 1 -8.94 -31.74 6.00
N GLU A 2 -8.03 -32.70 6.01
CA GLU A 2 -7.14 -32.91 7.17
C GLU A 2 -6.13 -31.75 7.28
N ILE A 3 -5.64 -31.48 8.49
CA ILE A 3 -4.69 -30.41 8.77
C ILE A 3 -3.36 -30.72 8.06
N GLY A 4 -2.84 -29.77 7.29
CA GLY A 4 -1.57 -29.89 6.57
C GLY A 4 -1.58 -30.89 5.41
N ARG A 5 -2.77 -31.35 4.95
CA ARG A 5 -2.85 -32.34 3.86
C ARG A 5 -2.19 -31.87 2.57
N GLY A 6 -1.79 -32.82 1.72
CA GLY A 6 -1.39 -32.51 0.34
C GLY A 6 -2.53 -31.86 -0.47
N VAL A 7 -2.21 -30.77 -1.15
CA VAL A 7 -3.10 -30.00 -2.04
C VAL A 7 -2.51 -29.99 -3.45
N GLN A 8 -3.28 -30.48 -4.43
CA GLN A 8 -2.88 -30.40 -5.83
C GLN A 8 -3.11 -28.99 -6.37
N THR A 9 -2.03 -28.33 -6.79
CA THR A 9 -2.05 -27.02 -7.47
C THR A 9 -1.76 -27.20 -8.96
N SER A 10 -1.85 -26.11 -9.72
CA SER A 10 -1.46 -26.03 -11.14
C SER A 10 0.03 -26.33 -11.38
N SER A 11 0.88 -26.21 -10.35
CA SER A 11 2.34 -26.43 -10.46
C SER A 11 2.84 -27.60 -9.61
N GLY A 12 1.96 -28.54 -9.26
CA GLY A 12 2.32 -29.75 -8.50
C GLY A 12 1.63 -29.87 -7.15
N MET A 13 2.02 -30.89 -6.39
CA MET A 13 1.48 -31.17 -5.06
C MET A 13 2.13 -30.23 -4.03
N VAL A 14 1.36 -29.67 -3.12
CA VAL A 14 1.84 -28.82 -2.02
C VAL A 14 1.43 -29.46 -0.70
N VAL A 15 2.39 -29.75 0.17
CA VAL A 15 2.14 -30.37 1.48
C VAL A 15 2.43 -29.34 2.57
N GLY A 16 1.45 -29.09 3.43
CA GLY A 16 1.56 -28.13 4.52
C GLY A 16 1.80 -28.80 5.86
N HIS A 17 1.54 -28.06 6.93
CA HIS A 17 1.60 -28.55 8.31
C HIS A 17 0.53 -27.87 9.18
N ALA A 18 0.40 -28.29 10.43
CA ALA A 18 -0.40 -27.56 11.41
C ALA A 18 0.31 -26.27 11.82
N SER A 19 -0.44 -25.19 12.01
CA SER A 19 0.11 -23.95 12.57
C SER A 19 0.67 -24.20 13.96
N MET A 20 1.87 -23.66 14.22
CA MET A 20 2.46 -23.70 15.57
C MET A 20 1.65 -22.85 16.57
N TRP A 21 0.96 -21.81 16.10
CA TRP A 21 0.20 -20.89 16.93
C TRP A 21 -1.26 -21.34 17.10
N LYS A 22 -1.90 -21.80 16.02
CA LYS A 22 -3.29 -22.29 16.01
C LYS A 22 -3.36 -23.71 15.42
N PRO A 23 -3.13 -24.78 16.20
CA PRO A 23 -2.93 -26.14 15.67
C PRO A 23 -4.06 -26.71 14.82
N GLU A 24 -5.28 -26.15 14.89
CA GLU A 24 -6.40 -26.53 14.04
C GLU A 24 -6.33 -25.92 12.63
N VAL A 25 -5.42 -24.99 12.37
CA VAL A 25 -5.21 -24.32 11.08
C VAL A 25 -4.10 -25.01 10.30
N SER A 26 -4.31 -25.19 9.01
CA SER A 26 -3.25 -25.62 8.08
C SER A 26 -2.45 -24.42 7.61
N GLU A 27 -1.13 -24.54 7.67
CA GLU A 27 -0.15 -23.61 7.12
C GLU A 27 0.52 -24.23 5.90
N TYR A 28 0.59 -23.44 4.83
CA TYR A 28 1.36 -23.75 3.64
C TYR A 28 2.23 -22.55 3.33
N LEU A 29 3.50 -22.62 3.71
CA LEU A 29 4.42 -21.48 3.66
C LEU A 29 5.40 -21.61 2.49
N GLY A 30 5.67 -20.49 1.83
CA GLY A 30 6.75 -20.39 0.84
C GLY A 30 6.50 -21.05 -0.52
N ILE A 31 5.24 -21.22 -0.94
CA ILE A 31 4.90 -21.84 -2.23
C ILE A 31 5.35 -20.92 -3.38
N PRO A 32 6.16 -21.38 -4.35
CA PRO A 32 6.56 -20.53 -5.48
C PRO A 32 5.38 -20.26 -6.41
N TYR A 33 5.10 -18.98 -6.70
CA TYR A 33 4.08 -18.60 -7.69
C TYR A 33 4.68 -18.12 -9.01
N ALA A 34 5.94 -17.70 -8.99
CA ALA A 34 6.70 -17.28 -10.17
C ALA A 34 8.05 -18.01 -10.22
N MET A 35 8.66 -18.04 -11.40
CA MET A 35 10.05 -18.48 -11.55
C MET A 35 10.98 -17.54 -10.78
N PRO A 36 12.08 -18.05 -10.18
CA PRO A 36 13.05 -17.22 -9.47
C PRO A 36 13.54 -16.05 -10.35
N PRO A 37 13.44 -14.80 -9.89
CA PRO A 37 13.77 -13.62 -10.70
C PRO A 37 15.29 -13.32 -10.69
N VAL A 38 16.09 -14.36 -10.91
CA VAL A 38 17.56 -14.32 -10.95
C VAL A 38 18.08 -14.29 -12.39
N GLU A 39 19.38 -14.05 -12.53
CA GLU A 39 20.06 -14.05 -13.84
C GLU A 39 19.35 -13.13 -14.85
N ASN A 40 18.94 -13.66 -16.00
CA ASN A 40 18.24 -12.90 -17.05
C ASN A 40 16.82 -12.47 -16.66
N ARG A 41 16.21 -13.09 -15.64
CA ARG A 41 14.91 -12.67 -15.09
C ARG A 41 15.02 -11.54 -14.08
N ARG A 42 16.23 -11.20 -13.64
CA ARG A 42 16.43 -10.02 -12.81
C ARG A 42 15.93 -8.79 -13.57
N PHE A 43 15.13 -7.98 -12.88
CA PHE A 43 14.42 -6.80 -13.38
C PHE A 43 13.33 -7.06 -14.43
N ALA A 44 13.15 -8.29 -14.92
CA ALA A 44 12.12 -8.61 -15.90
C ALA A 44 10.75 -8.84 -15.24
N ALA A 45 9.67 -8.76 -16.01
CA ALA A 45 8.35 -9.19 -15.56
C ALA A 45 8.39 -10.65 -15.06
N PRO A 46 7.59 -11.01 -14.04
CA PRO A 46 7.57 -12.37 -13.52
C PRO A 46 7.07 -13.36 -14.58
N GLU A 47 7.65 -14.56 -14.56
CA GLU A 47 7.16 -15.71 -15.34
C GLU A 47 6.44 -16.67 -14.40
N LYS A 48 5.31 -17.23 -14.81
CA LYS A 48 4.55 -18.22 -14.00
C LYS A 48 5.46 -19.40 -13.63
N PHE A 49 5.41 -19.84 -12.38
CA PHE A 49 6.19 -20.99 -11.93
C PHE A 49 5.75 -22.28 -12.64
N MET A 50 6.69 -22.93 -13.31
CA MET A 50 6.45 -24.18 -14.04
C MET A 50 7.11 -25.34 -13.28
N GLY A 51 6.28 -26.16 -12.65
CA GLY A 51 6.71 -27.36 -11.92
C GLY A 51 5.60 -28.40 -11.89
N ASN A 52 5.95 -29.63 -11.53
CA ASN A 52 4.99 -30.72 -11.31
C ASN A 52 5.36 -31.60 -10.10
N GLY A 53 6.40 -31.20 -9.35
CA GLY A 53 6.90 -31.93 -8.19
C GLY A 53 6.01 -31.78 -6.96
N THR A 54 6.45 -32.41 -5.87
CA THR A 54 5.87 -32.15 -4.53
C THR A 54 6.70 -31.07 -3.84
N PHE A 55 6.05 -30.02 -3.36
CA PHE A 55 6.64 -28.94 -2.59
C PHE A 55 6.24 -29.06 -1.11
N MET A 56 7.24 -29.07 -0.23
CA MET A 56 7.05 -29.05 1.22
C MET A 56 6.95 -27.59 1.68
N ALA A 57 5.74 -27.15 1.96
CA ALA A 57 5.42 -25.77 2.33
C ALA A 57 5.46 -25.58 3.85
N ASP A 58 6.62 -25.86 4.46
CA ASP A 58 6.83 -25.93 5.91
C ASP A 58 7.54 -24.73 6.55
N ARG A 59 7.96 -23.78 5.71
CA ARG A 59 8.67 -22.57 6.14
C ARG A 59 8.51 -21.46 5.10
N PHE A 60 8.58 -20.23 5.57
CA PHE A 60 8.66 -19.06 4.69
C PHE A 60 9.93 -19.13 3.82
N THR A 61 9.83 -18.66 2.57
CA THR A 61 11.03 -18.39 1.76
C THR A 61 11.74 -17.14 2.25
N MET A 62 12.92 -16.91 1.68
CA MET A 62 13.65 -15.66 1.87
C MET A 62 12.81 -14.47 1.37
N ALA A 63 13.00 -13.33 2.02
CA ALA A 63 12.43 -12.05 1.62
C ALA A 63 13.19 -11.45 0.44
N SER A 64 12.56 -10.54 -0.30
CA SER A 64 13.23 -9.79 -1.36
C SER A 64 14.39 -8.96 -0.77
N PRO A 65 15.51 -8.74 -1.50
CA PRO A 65 16.64 -7.99 -0.97
C PRO A 65 16.28 -6.56 -0.53
N GLU A 66 16.71 -6.18 0.66
CA GLU A 66 16.59 -4.85 1.27
C GLU A 66 17.83 -4.51 2.11
N LEU A 67 18.05 -3.22 2.41
CA LEU A 67 19.29 -2.72 3.02
C LEU A 67 19.36 -2.84 4.54
N VAL A 68 18.25 -2.52 5.23
CA VAL A 68 18.18 -2.53 6.70
C VAL A 68 16.71 -2.68 7.14
N ALA A 69 16.41 -3.80 7.82
CA ALA A 69 15.60 -3.93 9.03
C ALA A 69 14.33 -3.08 9.25
N TYR A 70 13.57 -2.68 8.22
CA TYR A 70 12.17 -2.27 8.47
C TYR A 70 11.40 -3.45 9.07
N GLY A 71 11.63 -4.65 8.51
CA GLY A 71 11.21 -5.91 9.11
C GLY A 71 11.62 -6.00 10.58
N ALA A 72 12.90 -5.80 10.91
CA ALA A 72 13.38 -6.00 12.29
C ALA A 72 12.90 -4.90 13.26
N ALA A 73 12.69 -3.67 12.79
CA ALA A 73 12.07 -2.59 13.56
C ALA A 73 10.57 -2.85 13.82
N MET A 74 9.88 -3.50 12.88
CA MET A 74 8.51 -4.01 13.04
C MET A 74 8.50 -5.45 13.61
N GLY A 75 9.53 -5.85 14.36
CA GLY A 75 9.57 -7.13 15.10
C GLY A 75 9.95 -8.38 14.29
N GLY A 76 10.22 -8.26 12.99
CA GLY A 76 10.65 -9.33 12.09
C GLY A 76 12.16 -9.31 11.80
N GLY A 77 12.96 -10.07 12.54
CA GLY A 77 14.35 -10.34 12.16
C GLY A 77 15.25 -10.62 13.34
N THR A 78 15.88 -11.79 13.33
CA THR A 78 17.03 -12.11 14.20
C THR A 78 18.21 -11.18 13.90
N PRO A 79 19.18 -11.00 14.82
CA PRO A 79 20.37 -10.15 14.62
C PRO A 79 21.20 -10.43 13.36
N ASP A 80 20.93 -11.54 12.66
CA ASP A 80 21.57 -11.92 11.41
C ASP A 80 20.66 -11.73 10.19
N ALA A 81 20.18 -10.49 9.98
CA ALA A 81 19.31 -10.12 8.86
C ALA A 81 19.92 -10.43 7.47
N ARG A 82 21.24 -10.63 7.35
CA ARG A 82 21.89 -10.95 6.08
C ARG A 82 21.52 -12.33 5.52
N HIS A 83 20.97 -13.23 6.33
CA HIS A 83 20.63 -14.60 5.92
C HIS A 83 19.14 -14.82 5.59
N ILE A 84 18.30 -13.78 5.63
CA ILE A 84 16.86 -13.90 5.34
C ILE A 84 16.46 -13.30 3.98
N TYR A 85 17.40 -12.76 3.20
CA TYR A 85 17.13 -12.13 1.91
C TYR A 85 17.74 -12.87 0.73
N ALA A 86 16.96 -13.05 -0.34
CA ALA A 86 17.45 -13.53 -1.62
C ALA A 86 16.56 -13.02 -2.75
N GLU A 87 17.10 -12.96 -3.97
CA GLU A 87 16.32 -12.64 -5.15
C GLU A 87 15.26 -13.71 -5.45
N ASP A 88 15.56 -14.98 -5.15
CA ASP A 88 14.56 -16.06 -5.14
C ASP A 88 13.62 -15.91 -3.93
N CYS A 89 12.65 -15.00 -4.09
CA CYS A 89 11.73 -14.60 -3.03
C CYS A 89 10.25 -14.68 -3.42
N LEU A 90 9.91 -14.95 -4.69
CA LEU A 90 8.53 -14.87 -5.21
C LEU A 90 7.68 -16.07 -4.78
N SER A 91 7.20 -16.02 -3.54
CA SER A 91 6.40 -17.05 -2.92
C SER A 91 5.11 -16.52 -2.30
N VAL A 92 4.14 -17.43 -2.12
CA VAL A 92 2.90 -17.21 -1.39
C VAL A 92 2.82 -18.11 -0.16
N ASN A 93 2.11 -17.64 0.85
CA ASN A 93 1.80 -18.35 2.09
C ASN A 93 0.28 -18.43 2.23
N VAL A 94 -0.24 -19.56 2.68
CA VAL A 94 -1.68 -19.80 2.83
C VAL A 94 -1.98 -20.34 4.23
N TRP A 95 -2.91 -19.67 4.92
CA TRP A 95 -3.54 -20.15 6.15
C TRP A 95 -4.99 -20.51 5.86
N THR A 96 -5.36 -21.75 6.18
CA THR A 96 -6.72 -22.23 6.00
C THR A 96 -7.06 -23.25 7.06
N LYS A 97 -8.21 -23.08 7.72
CA LYS A 97 -8.75 -24.12 8.59
C LYS A 97 -9.43 -25.18 7.71
N PRO A 98 -9.24 -26.49 7.97
CA PRO A 98 -10.11 -27.55 7.47
C PRO A 98 -11.55 -27.10 7.30
N GLN A 99 -12.18 -27.47 6.19
CA GLN A 99 -13.54 -27.04 5.85
C GLN A 99 -14.53 -27.39 6.98
N THR A 100 -14.81 -26.39 7.81
CA THR A 100 -15.79 -26.30 8.88
C THR A 100 -16.48 -24.96 8.68
N GLY A 101 -17.80 -24.90 8.52
CA GLY A 101 -18.50 -23.67 8.12
C GLY A 101 -18.76 -23.60 6.61
N GLU A 102 -18.34 -22.51 5.95
CA GLU A 102 -18.53 -22.31 4.51
C GLU A 102 -17.75 -23.33 3.69
N LYS A 103 -18.37 -23.89 2.65
CA LYS A 103 -17.76 -24.91 1.76
C LYS A 103 -16.66 -24.37 0.84
N SER A 104 -16.62 -23.06 0.65
CA SER A 104 -15.73 -22.35 -0.26
C SER A 104 -15.57 -20.96 0.33
N LYS A 105 -14.51 -20.72 1.09
CA LYS A 105 -14.40 -19.57 2.01
C LYS A 105 -13.97 -18.29 1.29
N ALA A 106 -14.32 -17.13 1.82
CA ALA A 106 -13.75 -15.86 1.33
C ALA A 106 -12.23 -15.84 1.51
N VAL A 107 -11.53 -15.13 0.62
CA VAL A 107 -10.07 -15.09 0.59
C VAL A 107 -9.60 -13.66 0.84
N LEU A 108 -8.79 -13.45 1.88
CA LEU A 108 -8.08 -12.21 2.15
C LEU A 108 -6.64 -12.35 1.65
N LEU A 109 -6.25 -11.54 0.67
CA LEU A 109 -4.94 -11.60 0.02
C LEU A 109 -4.11 -10.34 0.33
N TRP A 110 -3.09 -10.51 1.17
CA TRP A 110 -2.31 -9.45 1.81
C TRP A 110 -1.14 -8.98 0.94
N ILE A 111 -1.05 -7.66 0.74
CA ILE A 111 0.13 -6.97 0.22
C ILE A 111 0.76 -6.17 1.36
N TYR A 112 1.98 -6.55 1.77
CA TYR A 112 2.70 -5.77 2.77
C TYR A 112 3.14 -4.40 2.23
N GLY A 113 3.24 -3.43 3.12
CA GLY A 113 3.91 -2.17 2.88
C GLY A 113 5.39 -2.20 3.28
N GLY A 114 6.00 -1.02 3.27
CA GLY A 114 7.35 -0.81 3.77
C GLY A 114 8.13 0.23 2.98
N GLY A 115 8.95 0.99 3.70
CA GLY A 115 9.82 2.04 3.15
C GLY A 115 10.24 3.02 4.25
N LYS A 116 11.49 3.53 4.18
CA LYS A 116 11.98 4.55 5.12
C LYS A 116 11.77 5.97 4.59
N TYR A 117 12.17 6.20 3.33
CA TYR A 117 12.11 7.49 2.63
C TYR A 117 11.51 7.38 1.22
N ASP A 118 11.34 6.16 0.75
CA ASP A 118 10.73 5.77 -0.50
C ASP A 118 9.82 4.59 -0.18
N CYS A 119 8.52 4.77 -0.37
CA CYS A 119 7.58 3.65 -0.34
C CYS A 119 8.10 2.57 -1.33
N PHE A 120 7.93 1.28 -0.99
CA PHE A 120 8.36 0.12 -1.77
C PHE A 120 9.84 -0.29 -1.64
N SER A 121 10.58 0.15 -0.62
CA SER A 121 12.00 -0.20 -0.44
C SER A 121 12.29 -1.24 0.64
N SER A 122 11.27 -1.67 1.39
CA SER A 122 11.41 -2.68 2.44
C SER A 122 10.11 -3.47 2.67
N GLY A 123 10.19 -4.55 3.44
CA GLY A 123 9.04 -5.36 3.86
C GLY A 123 9.13 -6.84 3.48
N THR A 124 8.34 -7.68 4.15
CA THR A 124 8.28 -9.12 3.91
C THR A 124 6.93 -9.70 4.34
N SER A 125 6.47 -10.75 3.64
CA SER A 125 5.27 -11.50 4.02
C SER A 125 5.44 -12.35 5.29
N ASN A 126 6.67 -12.49 5.79
CA ASN A 126 7.03 -13.21 7.01
C ASN A 126 7.16 -12.30 8.24
N ALA A 127 6.55 -11.11 8.24
CA ALA A 127 6.50 -10.31 9.46
C ALA A 127 5.55 -10.99 10.48
N PRO A 128 5.89 -11.08 11.78
CA PRO A 128 5.05 -11.77 12.76
C PRO A 128 3.62 -11.24 12.85
N PHE A 129 3.44 -9.93 12.62
CA PHE A 129 2.12 -9.28 12.60
C PHE A 129 1.21 -9.69 11.44
N TYR A 130 1.75 -10.36 10.42
CA TYR A 130 0.98 -10.84 9.25
C TYR A 130 0.60 -12.32 9.38
N ASN A 131 0.79 -12.93 10.55
CA ASN A 131 0.43 -14.32 10.77
C ASN A 131 -1.10 -14.49 10.67
N GLY A 132 -1.55 -15.08 9.56
CA GLY A 132 -2.97 -15.27 9.25
C GLY A 132 -3.66 -16.39 10.03
N ALA A 133 -2.94 -17.13 10.88
CA ALA A 133 -3.48 -18.34 11.50
C ALA A 133 -4.71 -18.06 12.36
N ARG A 134 -4.64 -17.06 13.25
CA ARG A 134 -5.78 -16.68 14.09
C ARG A 134 -6.98 -16.19 13.26
N PHE A 135 -6.70 -15.42 12.22
CA PHE A 135 -7.74 -14.87 11.36
C PHE A 135 -8.50 -15.99 10.62
N ALA A 136 -7.77 -16.99 10.10
CA ALA A 136 -8.35 -18.18 9.49
C ALA A 136 -9.11 -19.07 10.51
N ASP A 137 -8.64 -19.11 11.75
CA ASP A 137 -9.24 -19.90 12.84
C ASP A 137 -10.61 -19.36 13.29
N GLU A 138 -10.69 -18.04 13.50
CA GLU A 138 -11.82 -17.41 14.19
C GLU A 138 -12.89 -16.84 13.24
N HIS A 139 -12.56 -16.58 11.96
CA HIS A 139 -13.47 -15.90 11.02
C HIS A 139 -13.88 -16.72 9.79
N ASP A 140 -13.44 -17.97 9.69
CA ASP A 140 -13.77 -18.88 8.58
C ASP A 140 -13.45 -18.29 7.20
N VAL A 141 -12.21 -17.85 7.04
CA VAL A 141 -11.63 -17.28 5.82
C VAL A 141 -10.34 -18.01 5.44
N VAL A 142 -9.91 -17.87 4.19
CA VAL A 142 -8.53 -18.20 3.79
C VAL A 142 -7.72 -16.92 3.78
N VAL A 143 -6.57 -16.92 4.45
CA VAL A 143 -5.63 -15.79 4.40
C VAL A 143 -4.46 -16.18 3.52
N VAL A 144 -4.09 -15.30 2.59
CA VAL A 144 -2.94 -15.44 1.71
C VAL A 144 -2.04 -14.24 1.92
N SER A 145 -0.74 -14.46 2.08
CA SER A 145 0.28 -13.40 1.98
C SER A 145 1.31 -13.79 0.94
N PHE A 146 2.03 -12.83 0.38
CA PHE A 146 3.04 -13.14 -0.64
C PHE A 146 4.15 -12.11 -0.67
N ASN A 147 5.31 -12.53 -1.16
CA ASN A 147 6.44 -11.67 -1.46
C ASN A 147 6.36 -11.14 -2.88
N TYR A 148 6.73 -9.87 -3.04
CA TYR A 148 6.94 -9.22 -4.33
C TYR A 148 8.29 -8.49 -4.30
N ARG A 149 8.91 -8.30 -5.46
CA ARG A 149 10.20 -7.59 -5.50
C ARG A 149 10.00 -6.13 -5.10
N ILE A 150 10.93 -5.63 -4.29
CA ILE A 150 10.99 -4.26 -3.77
C ILE A 150 12.27 -3.57 -4.23
N ASN A 151 12.35 -2.26 -4.00
CA ASN A 151 13.50 -1.42 -4.33
C ASN A 151 13.91 -1.57 -5.82
N ILE A 152 15.19 -1.46 -6.16
CA ILE A 152 15.71 -1.62 -7.53
C ILE A 152 15.32 -2.95 -8.17
N PHE A 153 15.05 -4.01 -7.39
CA PHE A 153 14.67 -5.31 -7.94
C PHE A 153 13.24 -5.34 -8.47
N GLY A 154 12.32 -4.64 -7.80
CA GLY A 154 10.91 -4.52 -8.20
C GLY A 154 10.61 -3.29 -9.05
N PHE A 155 11.41 -2.25 -8.88
CA PHE A 155 11.19 -0.93 -9.45
C PHE A 155 12.50 -0.35 -9.99
N PRO A 156 13.19 -1.05 -10.92
CA PRO A 156 14.50 -0.65 -11.40
C PRO A 156 14.49 0.69 -12.15
N ASN A 157 13.35 1.04 -12.75
CA ASN A 157 13.22 2.15 -13.69
C ASN A 157 14.33 2.09 -14.74
N ALA A 158 14.55 0.91 -15.33
CA ALA A 158 15.59 0.71 -16.34
C ALA A 158 14.99 0.95 -17.73
N PRO A 159 15.51 1.89 -18.53
CA PRO A 159 14.92 2.24 -19.83
C PRO A 159 15.01 1.10 -20.86
N GLY A 160 15.89 0.11 -20.64
CA GLY A 160 16.03 -1.06 -21.52
C GLY A 160 14.99 -2.16 -21.28
N LEU A 161 14.06 -1.98 -20.33
CA LEU A 161 13.03 -2.98 -20.02
C LEU A 161 11.74 -2.72 -20.82
N PRO A 162 11.11 -3.79 -21.35
CA PRO A 162 9.80 -3.67 -22.02
C PRO A 162 8.65 -3.39 -21.05
N ASP A 163 8.80 -3.85 -19.80
CA ASP A 163 7.83 -3.69 -18.73
C ASP A 163 8.52 -3.09 -17.50
N GLN A 164 7.84 -2.11 -16.91
CA GLN A 164 8.29 -1.39 -15.73
C GLN A 164 7.46 -1.84 -14.52
N ASN A 165 7.76 -1.29 -13.34
CA ASN A 165 7.02 -1.56 -12.12
C ASN A 165 6.83 -3.08 -11.88
N VAL A 166 7.87 -3.88 -12.13
CA VAL A 166 7.77 -5.35 -12.12
C VAL A 166 7.35 -5.91 -10.76
N GLY A 167 7.56 -5.17 -9.66
CA GLY A 167 6.99 -5.48 -8.35
C GLY A 167 5.45 -5.41 -8.30
N LEU A 168 4.80 -4.55 -9.09
CA LEU A 168 3.33 -4.58 -9.26
C LEU A 168 2.89 -5.75 -10.15
N LEU A 169 3.72 -6.15 -11.12
CA LEU A 169 3.44 -7.33 -11.94
C LEU A 169 3.59 -8.63 -11.14
N ASP A 170 4.53 -8.67 -10.18
CA ASP A 170 4.66 -9.74 -9.19
C ASP A 170 3.36 -9.89 -8.38
N GLN A 171 2.80 -8.77 -7.91
CA GLN A 171 1.52 -8.75 -7.20
C GLN A 171 0.37 -9.29 -8.07
N ARG A 172 0.29 -8.89 -9.35
CA ARG A 172 -0.71 -9.44 -10.28
C ARG A 172 -0.54 -10.94 -10.46
N MET A 173 0.69 -11.44 -10.62
CA MET A 173 0.96 -12.87 -10.76
C MET A 173 0.53 -13.64 -9.50
N ALA A 174 0.72 -13.09 -8.29
CA ALA A 174 0.24 -13.71 -7.06
C ALA A 174 -1.30 -13.76 -6.98
N VAL A 175 -1.99 -12.70 -7.44
CA VAL A 175 -3.46 -12.67 -7.53
C VAL A 175 -3.97 -13.73 -8.52
N GLU A 176 -3.33 -13.86 -9.69
CA GLU A 176 -3.67 -14.88 -10.67
C GLU A 176 -3.36 -16.30 -10.18
N TRP A 177 -2.27 -16.48 -9.43
CA TRP A 177 -1.99 -17.74 -8.74
C TRP A 177 -3.11 -18.10 -7.76
N ALA A 178 -3.60 -17.12 -6.98
CA ALA A 178 -4.71 -17.36 -6.07
C ALA A 178 -6.00 -17.73 -6.83
N ARG A 179 -6.34 -17.01 -7.91
CA ARG A 179 -7.47 -17.35 -8.80
C ARG A 179 -7.40 -18.81 -9.27
N ASP A 180 -6.22 -19.25 -9.71
CA ASP A 180 -6.03 -20.57 -10.31
C ASP A 180 -6.00 -21.70 -9.26
N ASN A 181 -5.57 -21.43 -8.02
CA ASN A 181 -5.21 -22.48 -7.05
C ASN A 181 -6.00 -22.45 -5.73
N ILE A 182 -6.57 -21.31 -5.31
CA ILE A 182 -7.09 -21.16 -3.94
C ILE A 182 -8.28 -22.07 -3.62
N ALA A 183 -9.02 -22.50 -4.65
CA ALA A 183 -10.07 -23.51 -4.54
C ALA A 183 -9.57 -24.83 -3.94
N ALA A 184 -8.33 -25.22 -4.24
CA ALA A 184 -7.74 -26.45 -3.72
C ALA A 184 -7.42 -26.35 -2.21
N PHE A 185 -7.16 -25.13 -1.72
CA PHE A 185 -7.01 -24.79 -0.30
C PHE A 185 -8.36 -24.49 0.39
N GLY A 186 -9.46 -24.57 -0.37
CA GLY A 186 -10.82 -24.39 0.12
C GLY A 186 -11.31 -22.94 0.18
N GLY A 187 -10.62 -22.03 -0.50
CA GLY A 187 -11.08 -20.67 -0.75
C GLY A 187 -11.95 -20.56 -2.01
N ASP A 188 -12.69 -19.47 -2.13
CA ASP A 188 -13.51 -19.15 -3.30
C ASP A 188 -12.74 -18.19 -4.22
N PRO A 189 -12.34 -18.62 -5.44
CA PRO A 189 -11.61 -17.75 -6.37
C PRO A 189 -12.45 -16.55 -6.85
N LYS A 190 -13.76 -16.52 -6.60
CA LYS A 190 -14.64 -15.38 -6.90
C LYS A 190 -14.82 -14.40 -5.74
N ARG A 191 -14.30 -14.72 -4.56
CA ARG A 191 -14.37 -13.89 -3.34
C ARG A 191 -12.98 -13.61 -2.78
N ILE A 192 -12.07 -13.21 -3.68
CA ILE A 192 -10.75 -12.72 -3.32
C ILE A 192 -10.84 -11.23 -3.05
N THR A 193 -10.51 -10.81 -1.84
CA THR A 193 -10.34 -9.41 -1.46
C THR A 193 -8.86 -9.10 -1.33
N LEU A 194 -8.41 -8.10 -2.09
CA LEU A 194 -7.04 -7.59 -1.98
C LEU A 194 -6.99 -6.59 -0.83
N PHE A 195 -6.08 -6.80 0.11
CA PHE A 195 -5.87 -5.85 1.20
C PHE A 195 -4.40 -5.59 1.47
N GLY A 196 -4.08 -4.40 1.93
CA GLY A 196 -2.70 -3.98 2.13
C GLY A 196 -2.61 -2.67 2.87
N GLU A 197 -1.42 -2.41 3.43
CA GLU A 197 -1.14 -1.22 4.22
C GLU A 197 0.04 -0.42 3.64
N SER A 198 0.02 0.90 3.78
CA SER A 198 1.08 1.80 3.30
C SER A 198 1.32 1.65 1.78
N ALA A 199 2.55 1.32 1.37
CA ALA A 199 2.89 0.95 0.00
C ALA A 199 2.04 -0.22 -0.53
N GLY A 200 1.66 -1.17 0.33
CA GLY A 200 0.72 -2.25 0.02
C GLY A 200 -0.71 -1.74 -0.17
N GLY A 201 -1.16 -0.78 0.64
CA GLY A 201 -2.46 -0.11 0.46
C GLY A 201 -2.52 0.70 -0.85
N ALA A 202 -1.44 1.39 -1.18
CA ALA A 202 -1.30 2.05 -2.47
C ALA A 202 -1.29 1.04 -3.62
N SER A 203 -0.62 -0.11 -3.46
CA SER A 203 -0.65 -1.21 -4.43
C SER A 203 -2.06 -1.73 -4.68
N VAL A 204 -2.85 -1.92 -3.61
CA VAL A 204 -4.26 -2.33 -3.69
C VAL A 204 -5.07 -1.35 -4.54
N ASP A 205 -4.89 -0.04 -4.33
CA ASP A 205 -5.63 0.97 -5.10
C ASP A 205 -5.08 1.11 -6.53
N TYR A 206 -3.74 1.05 -6.75
CA TYR A 206 -3.14 1.02 -8.09
C TYR A 206 -3.66 -0.14 -8.94
N TYR A 207 -3.84 -1.30 -8.32
CA TYR A 207 -4.37 -2.49 -8.96
C TYR A 207 -5.72 -2.21 -9.65
N ALA A 208 -6.59 -1.40 -9.01
CA ALA A 208 -7.89 -1.05 -9.58
C ALA A 208 -7.78 -0.22 -10.88
N PHE A 209 -6.68 0.50 -11.09
CA PHE A 209 -6.43 1.30 -12.30
C PHE A 209 -5.67 0.52 -13.37
N ALA A 210 -4.76 -0.37 -12.97
CA ALA A 210 -3.96 -1.18 -13.88
C ALA A 210 -4.79 -2.28 -14.56
N TRP A 211 -5.77 -2.86 -13.85
CA TRP A 211 -6.62 -3.94 -14.36
C TRP A 211 -8.12 -3.64 -14.17
N PRO A 212 -8.66 -2.57 -14.78
CA PRO A 212 -10.04 -2.14 -14.55
C PRO A 212 -11.08 -3.12 -15.11
N GLU A 213 -10.76 -3.78 -16.23
CA GLU A 213 -11.68 -4.68 -16.94
C GLU A 213 -11.63 -6.14 -16.44
N ASP A 214 -10.47 -6.57 -15.93
CA ASP A 214 -10.27 -7.90 -15.35
C ASP A 214 -9.55 -7.80 -14.01
N PRO A 215 -10.22 -7.28 -12.96
CA PRO A 215 -9.58 -7.13 -11.66
C PRO A 215 -9.29 -8.49 -10.99
N VAL A 216 -9.91 -9.60 -11.39
CA VAL A 216 -9.85 -10.92 -10.72
C VAL A 216 -10.41 -10.95 -9.29
N VAL A 217 -10.31 -9.85 -8.55
CA VAL A 217 -10.74 -9.67 -7.16
C VAL A 217 -12.16 -9.12 -7.05
N ALA A 218 -12.78 -9.36 -5.90
CA ALA A 218 -14.15 -8.98 -5.56
C ALA A 218 -14.23 -7.64 -4.81
N GLY A 219 -13.17 -7.21 -4.13
CA GLY A 219 -13.14 -5.98 -3.35
C GLY A 219 -11.73 -5.58 -2.96
N PHE A 220 -11.60 -4.35 -2.48
CA PHE A 220 -10.34 -3.72 -2.11
C PHE A 220 -10.40 -3.20 -0.66
N ILE A 221 -9.34 -3.45 0.11
CA ILE A 221 -9.13 -2.80 1.41
C ILE A 221 -7.78 -2.08 1.40
N ALA A 222 -7.80 -0.75 1.34
CA ALA A 222 -6.60 0.08 1.25
C ALA A 222 -6.34 0.82 2.56
N GLN A 223 -5.33 0.39 3.31
CA GLN A 223 -5.01 0.95 4.63
C GLN A 223 -3.83 1.92 4.52
N SER A 224 -4.01 3.16 4.96
CA SER A 224 -2.96 4.19 5.03
C SER A 224 -2.16 4.42 3.74
N GLY A 225 -2.76 4.15 2.58
CA GLY A 225 -2.12 4.31 1.28
C GLY A 225 -3.12 4.15 0.15
N THR A 226 -3.13 5.09 -0.79
CA THR A 226 -4.04 5.08 -1.94
C THR A 226 -3.34 5.59 -3.20
N ALA A 227 -3.95 5.34 -4.36
CA ALA A 227 -3.41 5.79 -5.63
C ALA A 227 -3.57 7.31 -5.85
N ALA A 228 -4.35 7.99 -5.00
CA ALA A 228 -4.44 9.45 -4.95
C ALA A 228 -3.34 10.09 -4.06
N GLY A 229 -2.61 9.28 -3.28
CA GLY A 229 -1.60 9.73 -2.34
C GLY A 229 -0.29 10.22 -2.97
N GLY A 230 0.61 10.71 -2.12
CA GLY A 230 1.91 11.28 -2.51
C GLY A 230 2.80 10.35 -3.35
N ILE A 231 2.63 9.04 -3.22
CA ILE A 231 3.32 8.00 -4.02
C ILE A 231 3.05 8.19 -5.52
N ALA A 232 1.81 8.57 -5.89
CA ALA A 232 1.43 8.88 -7.27
C ALA A 232 1.60 10.37 -7.63
N ARG A 233 1.28 11.29 -6.70
CA ARG A 233 1.18 12.73 -6.99
C ARG A 233 2.51 13.47 -7.14
N LYS A 234 3.60 13.03 -6.51
CA LYS A 234 4.88 13.80 -6.48
C LYS A 234 6.07 13.13 -7.16
N ARG A 235 5.90 11.94 -7.75
CA ARG A 235 6.75 11.54 -8.89
C ARG A 235 6.41 12.31 -10.17
N ASN A 236 5.56 13.33 -10.04
CA ASN A 236 5.24 14.29 -11.08
C ASN A 236 6.51 14.99 -11.60
N MET A 237 6.96 14.46 -12.73
CA MET A 237 6.85 15.14 -14.03
C MET A 237 7.96 16.13 -14.41
N THR A 238 9.00 16.33 -13.61
CA THR A 238 10.17 17.14 -14.02
C THR A 238 11.54 16.46 -13.91
N GLN A 239 11.65 15.30 -13.24
CA GLN A 239 12.88 14.51 -13.19
C GLN A 239 12.77 13.31 -14.13
N ASP A 240 13.83 13.06 -14.88
CA ASP A 240 14.00 11.85 -15.70
C ASP A 240 13.76 10.60 -14.82
N PRO A 241 12.73 9.77 -15.10
CA PRO A 241 12.40 8.60 -14.29
C PRO A 241 13.53 7.56 -14.27
N TYR A 242 14.47 7.65 -15.22
CA TYR A 242 15.63 6.78 -15.37
C TYR A 242 16.90 7.33 -14.69
N ALA A 243 16.85 8.53 -14.09
CA ALA A 243 18.02 9.18 -13.50
C ALA A 243 18.68 8.32 -12.40
N ASN A 244 17.87 7.74 -11.52
CA ASN A 244 18.38 6.87 -10.45
C ASN A 244 19.00 5.59 -11.01
N TRP A 245 18.39 5.00 -12.06
CA TRP A 245 18.97 3.85 -12.74
C TRP A 245 20.35 4.18 -13.31
N TYR A 246 20.47 5.27 -14.06
CA TYR A 246 21.74 5.66 -14.67
C TYR A 246 22.81 6.00 -13.64
N MET A 247 22.46 6.77 -12.60
CA MET A 247 23.37 7.08 -11.49
C MET A 247 23.90 5.82 -10.81
N ILE A 248 23.03 4.86 -10.49
CA ILE A 248 23.47 3.62 -9.85
C ILE A 248 24.28 2.77 -10.82
N SER A 249 23.88 2.68 -12.10
CA SER A 249 24.65 1.94 -13.10
C SER A 249 26.05 2.51 -13.32
N GLU A 250 26.23 3.83 -13.22
CA GLU A 250 27.55 4.47 -13.26
C GLU A 250 28.40 4.07 -12.06
N LYS A 251 27.86 4.17 -10.83
CA LYS A 251 28.54 3.72 -9.59
C LYS A 251 28.92 2.24 -9.62
N MET A 252 28.11 1.43 -10.28
CA MET A 252 28.35 0.00 -10.47
C MET A 252 29.33 -0.31 -11.62
N MET A 253 29.93 0.70 -12.26
CA MET A 253 30.83 0.56 -13.41
C MET A 253 30.16 -0.08 -14.64
N CYS A 254 28.90 0.29 -14.89
CA CYS A 254 28.14 -0.09 -16.08
C CYS A 254 28.01 1.05 -17.11
N GLY A 255 28.63 2.21 -16.85
CA GLY A 255 28.79 3.30 -17.81
C GLY A 255 27.66 4.33 -17.87
N GLY A 256 26.66 4.25 -16.98
CA GLY A 256 25.66 5.30 -16.84
C GLY A 256 24.86 5.55 -18.13
N ALA A 257 24.40 6.79 -18.30
CA ALA A 257 23.63 7.21 -19.47
C ALA A 257 24.40 7.03 -20.79
N GLU A 258 25.73 7.18 -20.79
CA GLU A 258 26.57 7.08 -21.99
C GLU A 258 26.60 5.66 -22.57
N ALA A 259 26.48 4.63 -21.74
CA ALA A 259 26.46 3.24 -22.18
C ALA A 259 25.16 2.85 -22.91
N GLY A 260 24.07 3.58 -22.66
CA GLY A 260 22.76 3.33 -23.24
C GLY A 260 21.93 2.25 -22.50
N PRO A 261 20.63 2.14 -22.83
CA PRO A 261 19.67 1.32 -22.09
C PRO A 261 20.01 -0.19 -22.06
N GLU A 262 20.35 -0.77 -23.21
CA GLU A 262 20.59 -2.21 -23.34
C GLU A 262 21.85 -2.64 -22.60
N ARG A 263 22.94 -1.88 -22.77
CA ARG A 263 24.23 -2.18 -22.16
C ARG A 263 24.22 -1.99 -20.64
N THR A 264 23.53 -0.95 -20.16
CA THR A 264 23.37 -0.77 -18.69
C THR A 264 22.54 -1.91 -18.10
N LEU A 265 21.44 -2.32 -18.74
CA LEU A 265 20.62 -3.45 -18.28
C LEU A 265 21.39 -4.76 -18.24
N GLU A 266 22.10 -5.12 -19.31
CA GLU A 266 22.91 -6.33 -19.38
C GLU A 266 23.98 -6.34 -18.29
N CYS A 267 24.72 -5.24 -18.13
CA CYS A 267 25.76 -5.13 -17.11
C CYS A 267 25.21 -5.20 -15.68
N MET A 268 24.08 -4.54 -15.40
CA MET A 268 23.46 -4.50 -14.07
C MET A 268 22.88 -5.85 -13.64
N ARG A 269 22.41 -6.69 -14.59
CA ARG A 269 22.01 -8.07 -14.31
C ARG A 269 23.16 -8.94 -13.81
N GLY A 270 24.39 -8.65 -14.23
CA GLY A 270 25.59 -9.38 -13.80
C GLY A 270 26.17 -8.93 -12.45
N LYS A 271 25.61 -7.90 -11.79
CA LYS A 271 26.18 -7.38 -10.53
C LYS A 271 25.76 -8.20 -9.30
N PRO A 272 26.61 -8.34 -8.28
CA PRO A 272 26.19 -8.97 -7.02
C PRO A 272 25.06 -8.19 -6.34
N ALA A 273 24.06 -8.91 -5.81
CA ALA A 273 22.88 -8.30 -5.21
C ALA A 273 23.20 -7.47 -3.95
N ASP A 274 24.15 -7.93 -3.14
CA ASP A 274 24.66 -7.23 -1.96
C ASP A 274 25.35 -5.90 -2.32
N GLN A 275 26.14 -5.88 -3.39
CA GLN A 275 26.77 -4.65 -3.90
C GLN A 275 25.74 -3.67 -4.46
N LEU A 276 24.73 -4.17 -5.19
CA LEU A 276 23.62 -3.35 -5.65
C LEU A 276 22.90 -2.72 -4.45
N MET A 277 22.53 -3.52 -3.46
CA MET A 277 21.86 -3.02 -2.26
C MET A 277 22.68 -1.94 -1.57
N ASN A 278 23.97 -2.17 -1.30
CA ASN A 278 24.84 -1.16 -0.68
C ASN A 278 24.90 0.16 -1.46
N THR A 279 24.84 0.09 -2.79
CA THR A 279 24.93 1.28 -3.67
C THR A 279 23.61 2.04 -3.72
N VAL A 280 22.49 1.33 -3.62
CA VAL A 280 21.13 1.88 -3.68
C VAL A 280 20.72 2.60 -2.39
N ALA A 281 21.47 2.46 -1.29
CA ALA A 281 21.14 3.03 0.02
C ALA A 281 20.94 4.56 0.04
N MET A 282 21.38 5.25 -1.01
CA MET A 282 21.31 6.69 -1.15
C MET A 282 20.30 7.14 -2.22
N SER A 283 19.50 6.25 -2.80
CA SER A 283 18.65 6.55 -3.97
C SER A 283 17.33 5.80 -3.93
N GLY A 284 16.24 6.49 -4.27
CA GLY A 284 14.88 5.92 -4.15
C GLY A 284 14.43 5.16 -5.39
N PHE A 285 13.94 3.93 -5.22
CA PHE A 285 13.34 3.13 -6.30
C PHE A 285 11.92 2.73 -5.91
N GLY A 286 10.96 2.94 -6.81
CA GLY A 286 9.58 2.54 -6.59
C GLY A 286 8.72 2.75 -7.83
N PRO A 287 7.39 2.60 -7.72
CA PRO A 287 6.50 2.69 -8.87
C PRO A 287 6.50 4.04 -9.58
N PHE A 288 6.59 4.10 -10.90
CA PHE A 288 6.49 5.37 -11.66
C PHE A 288 5.48 5.28 -12.81
N PRO A 289 5.02 6.42 -13.37
CA PRO A 289 4.08 6.41 -14.49
C PRO A 289 4.66 5.73 -15.74
N ASP A 290 4.23 4.49 -16.00
CA ASP A 290 4.55 3.69 -17.19
C ASP A 290 3.37 3.63 -18.18
N ASN A 291 2.24 4.26 -17.83
CA ASN A 291 0.96 4.23 -18.56
C ASN A 291 0.41 2.81 -18.81
N LYS A 292 0.82 1.83 -17.99
CA LYS A 292 0.31 0.46 -17.97
C LYS A 292 -0.19 0.09 -16.59
N THR A 293 0.70 0.18 -15.60
CA THR A 293 0.43 -0.17 -14.20
C THR A 293 0.21 1.07 -13.34
N ILE A 294 0.88 2.17 -13.66
CA ILE A 294 0.61 3.49 -13.07
C ILE A 294 0.51 4.52 -14.20
N TYR A 295 -0.48 5.38 -14.10
CA TYR A 295 -0.74 6.40 -15.10
C TYR A 295 -0.32 7.78 -14.60
N GLY A 296 0.20 8.63 -15.50
CA GLY A 296 0.57 10.01 -15.14
C GLY A 296 -0.63 10.89 -14.78
N ASP A 297 -1.83 10.48 -15.18
CA ASP A 297 -3.08 11.22 -15.05
C ASP A 297 -4.04 10.63 -14.02
N MET A 298 -3.52 10.01 -12.94
CA MET A 298 -4.32 9.33 -11.91
C MET A 298 -5.56 10.12 -11.46
N MET A 299 -5.39 11.42 -11.18
CA MET A 299 -6.49 12.29 -10.73
C MET A 299 -7.63 12.37 -11.76
N SER A 300 -7.30 12.48 -13.04
CA SER A 300 -8.28 12.48 -14.13
C SER A 300 -8.98 11.13 -14.25
N ARG A 301 -8.29 10.03 -13.96
CA ARG A 301 -8.88 8.68 -13.97
C ARG A 301 -9.85 8.44 -12.83
N PHE A 302 -9.56 8.95 -11.63
CA PHE A 302 -10.52 8.95 -10.54
C PHE A 302 -11.80 9.72 -10.92
N MET A 303 -11.65 10.95 -11.42
CA MET A 303 -12.78 11.82 -11.80
C MET A 303 -13.56 11.30 -13.02
N GLY A 304 -12.85 10.72 -13.98
CA GLY A 304 -13.40 10.10 -15.17
C GLY A 304 -13.87 8.68 -14.95
N GLU A 305 -13.87 8.20 -13.70
CA GLU A 305 -14.42 6.89 -13.34
C GLU A 305 -13.69 5.69 -13.99
N GLN A 306 -12.43 5.86 -14.37
CA GLN A 306 -11.60 4.90 -15.11
C GLN A 306 -10.82 3.97 -14.17
N PHE A 307 -11.55 3.16 -13.40
CA PHE A 307 -11.02 2.17 -12.47
C PHE A 307 -11.99 0.99 -12.33
N ALA A 308 -11.50 -0.15 -11.82
CA ALA A 308 -12.29 -1.33 -11.53
C ALA A 308 -13.46 -0.99 -10.59
N LYS A 309 -14.70 -1.24 -11.04
CA LYS A 309 -15.92 -0.98 -10.26
C LYS A 309 -16.13 -2.07 -9.21
N LYS A 310 -15.29 -2.07 -8.17
CA LYS A 310 -15.36 -2.99 -7.03
C LYS A 310 -15.40 -2.23 -5.70
N PRO A 311 -16.13 -2.75 -4.69
CA PRO A 311 -16.22 -2.11 -3.37
C PRO A 311 -14.87 -1.82 -2.72
N LEU A 312 -14.83 -0.76 -1.91
CA LEU A 312 -13.62 -0.28 -1.24
C LEU A 312 -13.86 -0.05 0.27
N LEU A 313 -13.04 -0.67 1.13
CA LEU A 313 -12.79 -0.17 2.48
C LEU A 313 -11.46 0.59 2.46
N VAL A 314 -11.45 1.85 2.88
CA VAL A 314 -10.23 2.66 2.92
C VAL A 314 -10.12 3.38 4.25
N GLY A 315 -8.91 3.65 4.71
CA GLY A 315 -8.75 4.41 5.95
C GLY A 315 -7.30 4.70 6.26
N ASN A 316 -7.11 5.38 7.38
CA ASN A 316 -5.80 5.83 7.83
C ASN A 316 -5.79 5.95 9.36
N ASN A 317 -4.61 6.07 9.96
CA ASN A 317 -4.44 6.16 11.41
C ASN A 317 -4.47 7.63 11.86
N ASP A 318 -4.69 7.89 13.16
CA ASP A 318 -4.90 9.27 13.66
C ASP A 318 -3.61 10.08 13.83
N ASN A 319 -2.46 9.42 13.79
CA ASN A 319 -1.13 10.01 13.90
C ASN A 319 -0.14 9.39 12.91
N GLU A 320 -0.50 9.35 11.63
CA GLU A 320 0.32 8.78 10.54
C GLU A 320 1.81 9.20 10.57
N PRO A 321 2.16 10.46 10.86
CA PRO A 321 3.55 10.88 10.70
C PRO A 321 4.52 10.32 11.76
N ALA A 322 4.00 9.86 12.90
CA ALA A 322 4.84 9.48 14.05
C ALA A 322 5.85 8.37 13.73
N LEU A 323 5.48 7.40 12.89
CA LEU A 323 6.39 6.32 12.48
C LEU A 323 7.58 6.86 11.68
N PHE A 324 7.30 7.74 10.72
CA PHE A 324 8.33 8.32 9.85
C PHE A 324 9.27 9.22 10.63
N GLN A 325 8.76 9.96 11.61
CA GLN A 325 9.56 10.77 12.52
C GLN A 325 10.48 9.91 13.39
N LEU A 326 9.97 8.80 13.94
CA LEU A 326 10.79 7.84 14.67
C LEU A 326 11.97 7.34 13.81
N PHE A 327 11.74 7.02 12.54
CA PHE A 327 12.79 6.55 11.65
C PHE A 327 13.78 7.63 11.21
N SER A 328 13.33 8.88 11.09
CA SER A 328 14.18 10.00 10.68
C SER A 328 14.97 10.63 11.82
N MET A 329 14.37 10.70 13.01
CA MET A 329 14.89 11.47 14.14
C MET A 329 15.23 10.61 15.37
N GLY A 330 14.94 9.31 15.33
CA GLY A 330 15.13 8.39 16.47
C GLY A 330 14.12 8.56 17.59
N LYS A 331 13.15 9.46 17.44
CA LYS A 331 12.02 9.70 18.35
C LYS A 331 10.86 10.34 17.58
N PRO A 332 9.61 10.20 18.04
CA PRO A 332 8.52 11.05 17.59
C PRO A 332 8.90 12.52 17.85
N ALA A 333 8.68 13.39 16.88
CA ALA A 333 8.93 14.82 17.07
C ALA A 333 7.69 15.44 17.72
N PRO A 334 7.85 16.29 18.75
CA PRO A 334 6.73 17.07 19.25
C PRO A 334 6.29 18.04 18.16
N MET A 335 5.14 17.77 17.54
CA MET A 335 4.49 18.67 16.60
C MET A 335 3.39 19.44 17.29
N ASN A 336 3.23 20.70 16.90
CA ASN A 336 1.99 21.39 17.23
C ASN A 336 0.81 20.84 16.38
N ASP A 337 -0.41 21.20 16.75
CA ASP A 337 -1.60 20.67 16.07
C ASP A 337 -1.67 21.04 14.59
N GLU A 338 -1.15 22.20 14.18
CA GLU A 338 -1.14 22.62 12.77
C GLU A 338 -0.15 21.78 11.94
N GLU A 339 1.04 21.52 12.46
CA GLU A 339 2.05 20.67 11.82
C GLU A 339 1.54 19.24 11.66
N ARG A 340 0.98 18.66 12.73
CA ARG A 340 0.39 17.32 12.67
C ARG A 340 -0.75 17.28 11.66
N LYS A 341 -1.64 18.27 11.66
CA LYS A 341 -2.76 18.36 10.70
C LYS A 341 -2.26 18.47 9.26
N ALA A 342 -1.21 19.25 9.01
CA ALA A 342 -0.61 19.40 7.69
C ALA A 342 0.00 18.09 7.18
N GLU A 343 0.63 17.31 8.07
CA GLU A 343 1.18 16.00 7.70
C GLU A 343 0.09 14.94 7.49
N GLU A 344 -0.93 14.95 8.36
CA GLU A 344 -2.07 14.05 8.33
C GLU A 344 -2.92 14.18 7.05
N ILE A 345 -3.01 15.39 6.48
CA ILE A 345 -3.64 15.66 5.17
C ILE A 345 -3.06 14.77 4.05
N GLY A 346 -1.78 14.40 4.15
CA GLY A 346 -1.09 13.52 3.20
C GLY A 346 -1.64 12.09 3.14
N PHE A 347 -2.41 11.67 4.14
CA PHE A 347 -3.03 10.34 4.24
C PHE A 347 -4.56 10.41 4.27
N SER A 348 -5.11 11.34 5.07
CA SER A 348 -6.55 11.53 5.23
C SER A 348 -7.22 11.93 3.92
N CYS A 349 -6.68 12.94 3.23
CA CYS A 349 -7.32 13.48 2.02
C CYS A 349 -7.29 12.51 0.82
N PRO A 350 -6.18 11.81 0.51
CA PRO A 350 -6.19 10.74 -0.48
C PRO A 350 -7.19 9.62 -0.17
N SER A 351 -7.34 9.25 1.10
CA SER A 351 -8.29 8.22 1.52
C SER A 351 -9.74 8.67 1.31
N GLY A 352 -10.07 9.91 1.70
CA GLY A 352 -11.36 10.53 1.43
C GLY A 352 -11.65 10.67 -0.07
N PHE A 353 -10.63 11.04 -0.85
CA PHE A 353 -10.73 11.17 -2.30
C PHE A 353 -11.03 9.82 -2.98
N SER A 354 -10.31 8.74 -2.62
CA SER A 354 -10.58 7.40 -3.14
C SER A 354 -12.00 6.92 -2.77
N ALA A 355 -12.45 7.13 -1.53
CA ALA A 355 -13.82 6.79 -1.10
C ALA A 355 -14.89 7.58 -1.87
N ALA A 356 -14.68 8.89 -2.03
CA ALA A 356 -15.58 9.76 -2.79
C ALA A 356 -15.67 9.34 -4.27
N ALA A 357 -14.58 8.88 -4.88
CA ALA A 357 -14.57 8.44 -6.27
C ALA A 357 -15.43 7.19 -6.47
N ARG A 358 -15.33 6.23 -5.53
CA ARG A 358 -16.19 5.04 -5.55
C ARG A 358 -17.66 5.42 -5.39
N ARG A 359 -17.98 6.30 -4.42
CA ARG A 359 -19.34 6.81 -4.24
C ARG A 359 -19.89 7.47 -5.50
N MET A 360 -19.12 8.36 -6.14
CA MET A 360 -19.53 9.04 -7.39
C MET A 360 -19.82 8.03 -8.51
N ALA A 361 -19.04 6.96 -8.58
CA ALA A 361 -19.22 5.85 -9.51
C ALA A 361 -20.35 4.86 -9.13
N ASN A 362 -21.16 5.14 -8.10
CA ASN A 362 -22.15 4.22 -7.53
C ASN A 362 -21.56 2.86 -7.09
N VAL A 363 -20.32 2.86 -6.62
CA VAL A 363 -19.63 1.69 -6.05
C VAL A 363 -19.60 1.83 -4.53
N PRO A 364 -19.98 0.79 -3.75
CA PRO A 364 -19.94 0.87 -2.30
C PRO A 364 -18.53 1.18 -1.78
N ALA A 365 -18.48 2.11 -0.83
CA ALA A 365 -17.25 2.46 -0.14
C ALA A 365 -17.51 2.70 1.34
N TRP A 366 -16.52 2.39 2.17
CA TRP A 366 -16.49 2.69 3.59
C TRP A 366 -15.17 3.35 3.92
N ARG A 367 -15.21 4.31 4.84
CA ARG A 367 -14.00 4.99 5.30
C ARG A 367 -13.84 4.89 6.80
N TYR A 368 -12.67 4.45 7.25
CA TYR A 368 -12.33 4.40 8.66
C TYR A 368 -11.18 5.35 9.03
N ARG A 369 -11.10 5.67 10.32
CA ARG A 369 -9.95 6.31 10.96
C ARG A 369 -9.60 5.53 12.24
N TYR A 370 -8.39 4.98 12.31
CA TYR A 370 -7.96 4.21 13.48
C TYR A 370 -7.30 5.13 14.51
N MET A 371 -7.75 5.04 15.75
CA MET A 371 -7.40 5.96 16.84
C MET A 371 -6.97 5.21 18.12
N GLY A 372 -6.90 3.87 18.08
CA GLY A 372 -6.51 3.06 19.23
C GLY A 372 -5.03 3.23 19.57
N VAL A 373 -4.73 3.42 20.86
CA VAL A 373 -3.37 3.56 21.38
C VAL A 373 -3.13 2.51 22.46
N TRP A 374 -2.24 1.55 22.16
CA TRP A 374 -1.98 0.40 23.02
C TRP A 374 -0.49 0.25 23.33
N GLN A 375 -0.18 -0.12 24.58
CA GLN A 375 1.19 -0.15 25.08
C GLN A 375 2.02 -1.30 24.48
N ASN A 376 1.41 -2.45 24.26
CA ASN A 376 2.01 -3.66 23.70
C ASN A 376 2.36 -3.53 22.21
N THR A 377 1.61 -2.73 21.45
CA THR A 377 1.88 -2.46 20.04
C THR A 377 2.87 -1.30 19.83
N ALA A 378 2.94 -0.35 20.76
CA ALA A 378 3.83 0.81 20.67
C ALA A 378 5.30 0.47 20.33
N LEU A 379 5.90 1.30 19.47
CA LEU A 379 7.31 1.19 19.06
C LEU A 379 8.24 2.10 19.89
N ALA A 380 7.68 3.18 20.44
CA ALA A 380 8.33 4.14 21.33
C ALA A 380 7.24 4.81 22.20
N PRO A 381 7.62 5.56 23.25
CA PRO A 381 6.68 6.42 23.96
C PRO A 381 6.01 7.43 23.02
N ASP A 382 4.77 7.82 23.33
CA ASP A 382 4.03 8.91 22.68
C ASP A 382 3.82 8.79 21.16
N MET A 383 3.79 7.56 20.63
CA MET A 383 3.52 7.30 19.21
C MET A 383 2.08 7.62 18.80
N GLY A 384 1.12 7.59 19.73
CA GLY A 384 -0.32 7.64 19.41
C GLY A 384 -0.74 6.49 18.49
N ALA A 385 -1.77 6.70 17.67
CA ALA A 385 -2.16 5.78 16.59
C ALA A 385 -1.28 6.04 15.36
N TYR A 386 -0.03 5.58 15.44
CA TYR A 386 0.99 5.79 14.40
C TYR A 386 0.69 5.00 13.12
N HIS A 387 1.37 5.32 12.00
CA HIS A 387 1.26 4.54 10.75
C HIS A 387 1.44 3.04 10.98
N SER A 388 0.57 2.21 10.41
CA SER A 388 0.57 0.75 10.58
C SER A 388 0.19 0.22 11.98
N ALA A 389 -0.19 1.08 12.94
CA ALA A 389 -0.55 0.67 14.31
C ALA A 389 -1.80 -0.21 14.40
N GLU A 390 -2.64 -0.21 13.37
CA GLU A 390 -3.87 -0.99 13.29
C GLU A 390 -3.62 -2.45 12.84
N ILE A 391 -2.51 -2.71 12.14
CA ILE A 391 -2.20 -4.03 11.56
C ILE A 391 -2.24 -5.16 12.59
N PRO A 392 -1.60 -5.06 13.78
CA PRO A 392 -1.60 -6.18 14.73
C PRO A 392 -3.01 -6.56 15.17
N LEU A 393 -3.92 -5.59 15.26
CA LEU A 393 -5.32 -5.80 15.61
C LEU A 393 -6.14 -6.34 14.42
N VAL A 394 -5.85 -5.92 13.19
CA VAL A 394 -6.50 -6.45 11.97
C VAL A 394 -6.20 -7.94 11.79
N PHE A 395 -4.99 -8.39 12.10
CA PHE A 395 -4.62 -9.81 12.02
C PHE A 395 -4.91 -10.59 13.32
N GLY A 396 -5.20 -9.90 14.42
CA GLY A 396 -5.30 -10.50 15.75
C GLY A 396 -3.97 -11.04 16.27
N ALA A 397 -2.85 -10.52 15.76
CA ALA A 397 -1.50 -11.05 15.90
C ALA A 397 -0.60 -10.18 16.82
N THR A 398 -1.17 -9.36 17.70
CA THR A 398 -0.40 -8.53 18.63
C THR A 398 0.64 -9.34 19.44
N GLU A 399 0.23 -10.52 19.93
CA GLU A 399 1.08 -11.42 20.72
C GLU A 399 2.21 -12.09 19.91
N GLN A 400 2.20 -11.97 18.58
CA GLN A 400 3.27 -12.49 17.72
C GLN A 400 4.51 -11.58 17.72
N LYS A 401 4.40 -10.33 18.20
CA LYS A 401 5.56 -9.45 18.39
C LYS A 401 6.44 -9.99 19.52
N PRO A 402 7.74 -10.22 19.29
CA PRO A 402 8.65 -10.61 20.36
C PRO A 402 8.63 -9.60 21.52
N GLY A 403 8.30 -10.07 22.71
CA GLY A 403 8.25 -9.25 23.92
C GLY A 403 6.97 -8.42 24.12
N ALA A 404 5.96 -8.53 23.25
CA ALA A 404 4.65 -7.93 23.52
C ALA A 404 3.94 -8.62 24.69
N SER A 405 3.24 -7.83 25.49
CA SER A 405 2.25 -8.35 26.43
C SER A 405 0.94 -8.69 25.70
N MET A 406 0.13 -9.54 26.33
CA MET A 406 -1.23 -9.83 25.88
C MET A 406 -2.07 -8.56 25.75
N ASN A 407 -3.06 -8.61 24.86
CA ASN A 407 -4.04 -7.54 24.71
C ASN A 407 -4.80 -7.31 26.02
N THR A 408 -5.12 -6.05 26.30
CA THR A 408 -6.15 -5.74 27.31
C THR A 408 -7.53 -6.26 26.85
N PRO A 409 -8.51 -6.49 27.75
CA PRO A 409 -9.84 -6.92 27.33
C PRO A 409 -10.49 -5.99 26.30
N GLU A 410 -10.35 -4.67 26.46
CA GLU A 410 -10.84 -3.67 25.50
C GLU A 410 -10.13 -3.74 24.15
N GLU A 411 -8.80 -3.88 24.15
CA GLU A 411 -8.00 -4.04 22.93
C GLU A 411 -8.35 -5.33 22.19
N GLU A 412 -8.54 -6.42 22.93
CA GLU A 412 -8.90 -7.72 22.39
C GLU A 412 -10.29 -7.67 21.74
N MET A 413 -11.26 -7.02 22.39
CA MET A 413 -12.57 -6.78 21.78
C MET A 413 -12.48 -5.89 20.54
N LEU A 414 -11.60 -4.87 20.52
CA LEU A 414 -11.39 -4.05 19.33
C LEU A 414 -10.81 -4.88 18.18
N SER A 415 -9.78 -5.68 18.45
CA SER A 415 -9.17 -6.59 17.49
C SER A 415 -10.21 -7.55 16.89
N MET A 416 -11.03 -8.18 17.73
CA MET A 416 -12.12 -9.04 17.24
C MET A 416 -13.14 -8.31 16.38
N ASN A 417 -13.51 -7.07 16.73
CA ASN A 417 -14.43 -6.26 15.92
C ASN A 417 -13.81 -5.90 14.56
N MET A 418 -12.52 -5.57 14.53
CA MET A 418 -11.80 -5.27 13.29
C MET A 418 -11.64 -6.52 12.42
N MET A 419 -11.16 -7.64 12.96
CA MET A 419 -11.08 -8.91 12.21
C MET A 419 -12.44 -9.29 11.64
N THR A 420 -13.51 -9.16 12.44
CA THR A 420 -14.88 -9.41 11.97
C THR A 420 -15.25 -8.51 10.79
N ALA A 421 -14.96 -7.21 10.85
CA ALA A 421 -15.28 -6.27 9.78
C ALA A 421 -14.54 -6.61 8.48
N TRP A 422 -13.24 -6.90 8.54
CA TRP A 422 -12.44 -7.28 7.37
C TRP A 422 -12.93 -8.62 6.78
N ALA A 423 -13.25 -9.60 7.61
CA ALA A 423 -13.82 -10.86 7.16
C ALA A 423 -15.22 -10.69 6.55
N MET A 424 -16.08 -9.87 7.14
CA MET A 424 -17.42 -9.59 6.62
C MET A 424 -17.35 -8.86 5.28
N PHE A 425 -16.44 -7.91 5.12
CA PHE A 425 -16.16 -7.29 3.82
C PHE A 425 -15.65 -8.33 2.81
N ALA A 426 -14.75 -9.24 3.19
CA ALA A 426 -14.30 -10.29 2.28
C ALA A 426 -15.42 -11.27 1.87
N LYS A 427 -16.34 -11.57 2.80
CA LYS A 427 -17.46 -12.49 2.55
C LYS A 427 -18.55 -11.92 1.66
N ASP A 428 -18.88 -10.64 1.83
CA ASP A 428 -19.79 -9.87 0.98
C ASP A 428 -19.26 -8.42 0.87
N PRO A 429 -18.44 -8.10 -0.15
CA PRO A 429 -17.89 -6.76 -0.32
C PRO A 429 -18.93 -5.66 -0.54
N GLU A 430 -20.13 -6.01 -1.00
CA GLU A 430 -21.20 -5.07 -1.33
C GLU A 430 -22.00 -4.66 -0.08
N ARG A 431 -22.20 -5.59 0.87
CA ARG A 431 -23.13 -5.38 1.99
C ARG A 431 -22.63 -5.86 3.35
N GLY A 432 -21.49 -6.55 3.42
CA GLY A 432 -20.99 -7.17 4.64
C GLY A 432 -20.82 -6.16 5.78
N LEU A 433 -20.19 -5.02 5.50
CA LEU A 433 -20.00 -3.96 6.49
C LEU A 433 -21.31 -3.26 6.87
N SER A 434 -22.19 -2.97 5.90
CA SER A 434 -23.52 -2.42 6.21
C SER A 434 -24.39 -3.36 7.05
N SER A 435 -24.24 -4.68 6.87
CA SER A 435 -24.93 -5.68 7.69
C SER A 435 -24.43 -5.68 9.14
N MET A 436 -23.21 -5.20 9.40
CA MET A 436 -22.68 -4.93 10.74
C MET A 436 -23.11 -3.55 11.29
N GLY A 437 -23.87 -2.77 10.53
CA GLY A 437 -24.28 -1.42 10.87
C GLY A 437 -23.24 -0.35 10.54
N TRP A 438 -22.18 -0.65 9.78
CA TRP A 438 -21.24 0.37 9.34
C TRP A 438 -21.84 1.21 8.20
N PRO A 439 -21.85 2.55 8.33
CA PRO A 439 -22.41 3.43 7.32
C PRO A 439 -21.52 3.42 6.08
N MET A 440 -22.13 3.30 4.90
CA MET A 440 -21.42 3.58 3.65
C MET A 440 -20.98 5.04 3.63
N TYR A 441 -19.86 5.32 2.98
CA TYR A 441 -19.27 6.65 2.90
C TYR A 441 -20.23 7.65 2.25
N ASP A 442 -20.54 8.70 2.99
CA ASP A 442 -21.25 9.88 2.53
C ASP A 442 -20.58 11.13 3.14
N PRO A 443 -19.95 12.01 2.33
CA PRO A 443 -19.22 13.16 2.85
C PRO A 443 -20.10 14.17 3.60
N ALA A 444 -21.43 14.11 3.41
CA ALA A 444 -22.39 14.96 4.09
C ALA A 444 -22.92 14.39 5.43
N GLY A 445 -22.58 13.14 5.77
CA GLY A 445 -23.13 12.44 6.93
C GLY A 445 -22.07 11.99 7.94
N ASP A 446 -22.57 11.42 9.04
CA ASP A 446 -21.77 10.78 10.08
C ASP A 446 -21.34 9.38 9.62
N THR A 447 -20.46 9.33 8.63
CA THR A 447 -20.08 8.08 7.93
C THR A 447 -18.61 7.74 8.05
N LEU A 448 -17.80 8.55 8.75
CA LEU A 448 -16.44 8.17 9.08
C LEU A 448 -16.44 7.21 10.28
N ILE A 449 -15.94 6.01 10.09
CA ILE A 449 -15.87 4.97 11.12
C ILE A 449 -14.62 5.18 11.98
N ARG A 450 -14.78 5.63 13.22
CA ARG A 450 -13.69 5.78 14.18
C ARG A 450 -13.50 4.47 14.93
N LEU A 451 -12.34 3.84 14.73
CA LEU A 451 -11.97 2.59 15.39
C LEU A 451 -11.03 2.89 16.56
N GLY A 452 -11.31 2.39 17.76
CA GLY A 452 -10.48 2.67 18.93
C GLY A 452 -10.57 4.11 19.45
N PHE A 453 -11.62 4.87 19.10
CA PHE A 453 -11.81 6.22 19.63
C PHE A 453 -11.96 6.18 21.16
N ASN A 454 -11.14 6.97 21.87
CA ASN A 454 -10.98 6.88 23.33
C ASN A 454 -10.64 5.47 23.83
N ASN A 455 -9.91 4.69 23.03
CA ASN A 455 -9.58 3.28 23.29
C ASN A 455 -10.80 2.39 23.55
N MET A 456 -11.96 2.73 22.98
CA MET A 456 -13.15 1.90 23.05
C MET A 456 -13.14 0.82 21.96
N SER A 457 -13.67 -0.36 22.30
CA SER A 457 -13.75 -1.49 21.37
C SER A 457 -14.81 -1.36 20.29
N LYS A 458 -15.90 -0.63 20.58
CA LYS A 458 -16.99 -0.40 19.63
C LYS A 458 -16.64 0.73 18.66
N PRO A 459 -16.98 0.59 17.37
CA PRO A 459 -16.83 1.70 16.43
C PRO A 459 -17.77 2.85 16.83
N ASP A 460 -17.29 4.06 16.60
CA ASP A 460 -18.08 5.28 16.67
C ASP A 460 -18.15 5.91 15.26
N PHE A 461 -19.21 6.65 14.95
CA PHE A 461 -19.38 7.30 13.66
C PHE A 461 -19.36 8.82 13.77
N ALA A 462 -18.59 9.45 12.89
CA ALA A 462 -18.31 10.87 12.92
C ALA A 462 -18.58 11.53 11.56
N ALA A 463 -18.95 12.81 11.61
CA ALA A 463 -19.03 13.66 10.43
C ALA A 463 -17.69 13.67 9.68
N VAL A 464 -17.73 13.33 8.38
CA VAL A 464 -16.55 13.34 7.50
C VAL A 464 -15.89 14.73 7.46
N SER A 465 -16.69 15.79 7.48
CA SER A 465 -16.24 17.18 7.44
C SER A 465 -15.29 17.57 8.57
N MET A 466 -15.32 16.88 9.73
CA MET A 466 -14.39 17.14 10.83
C MET A 466 -12.94 16.81 10.48
N TYR A 467 -12.73 15.88 9.54
CA TYR A 467 -11.41 15.37 9.16
C TYR A 467 -10.98 15.79 7.75
N ASP A 468 -11.91 16.30 6.95
CA ASP A 468 -11.70 16.62 5.53
C ASP A 468 -11.79 18.11 5.19
N ALA A 469 -12.04 18.99 6.18
CA ALA A 469 -12.26 20.42 5.94
C ALA A 469 -11.17 21.09 5.07
N ASP A 470 -9.93 20.63 5.18
CA ASP A 470 -8.79 21.22 4.47
C ASP A 470 -8.45 20.50 3.16
N CYS A 471 -9.13 19.39 2.83
CA CYS A 471 -8.77 18.55 1.68
C CYS A 471 -8.96 19.27 0.34
N ALA A 472 -10.00 20.11 0.22
CA ALA A 472 -10.21 20.92 -0.97
C ALA A 472 -9.05 21.90 -1.22
N ALA A 473 -8.55 22.55 -0.15
CA ALA A 473 -7.39 23.44 -0.23
C ALA A 473 -6.09 22.68 -0.56
N ALA A 474 -5.97 21.42 -0.14
CA ALA A 474 -4.88 20.51 -0.50
C ALA A 474 -4.99 19.90 -1.92
N GLY A 475 -5.95 20.37 -2.74
CA GLY A 475 -6.14 19.92 -4.12
C GLY A 475 -6.86 18.57 -4.24
N PHE A 476 -7.54 18.10 -3.19
CA PHE A 476 -8.41 16.92 -3.23
C PHE A 476 -9.87 17.37 -3.27
N ASN A 477 -10.28 17.94 -4.39
CA ASN A 477 -11.66 18.38 -4.59
C ASN A 477 -12.43 17.38 -5.48
N MET A 478 -13.52 16.82 -4.94
CA MET A 478 -14.41 15.89 -5.64
C MET A 478 -15.72 16.54 -6.07
N SER A 479 -15.87 17.87 -5.93
CA SER A 479 -17.01 18.56 -6.49
C SER A 479 -16.90 18.61 -8.03
N GLY A 480 -17.60 17.67 -8.69
CA GLY A 480 -17.98 17.78 -10.08
C GLY A 480 -18.96 18.94 -10.28
N SER A 481 -18.47 20.16 -10.14
CA SER A 481 -19.12 21.37 -10.66
C SER A 481 -18.16 21.93 -11.70
N THR A 482 -18.35 21.53 -12.95
CA THR A 482 -17.96 22.40 -14.04
C THR A 482 -18.78 23.68 -13.88
N SER A 483 -18.21 24.71 -13.27
CA SER A 483 -18.67 26.07 -13.52
C SER A 483 -18.36 26.36 -14.98
N SER A 484 -19.24 25.92 -15.88
CA SER A 484 -19.38 26.52 -17.19
C SER A 484 -19.66 27.99 -16.91
N ASN A 485 -18.65 28.83 -17.07
CA ASN A 485 -18.87 30.26 -17.18
C ASN A 485 -19.64 30.46 -18.47
N SER A 486 -20.97 30.35 -18.39
CA SER A 486 -21.86 30.83 -19.42
C SER A 486 -21.75 32.35 -19.40
N THR A 487 -20.84 32.89 -20.20
CA THR A 487 -20.94 34.28 -20.61
C THR A 487 -22.17 34.38 -21.49
N GLY A 488 -23.29 34.68 -20.83
CA GLY A 488 -24.52 35.12 -21.49
C GLY A 488 -24.18 36.31 -22.36
N GLY A 489 -24.29 36.12 -23.68
CA GLY A 489 -24.26 37.21 -24.63
C GLY A 489 -25.50 38.07 -24.43
N SER A 490 -25.34 39.22 -23.79
CA SER A 490 -26.30 40.32 -23.89
C SER A 490 -25.70 41.40 -24.77
N ASN A 491 -26.27 41.50 -25.96
CA ASN A 491 -26.06 42.53 -26.97
C ASN A 491 -26.48 43.90 -26.41
N GLY A 492 -25.63 44.91 -26.52
CA GLY A 492 -25.93 46.29 -26.14
C GLY A 492 -24.87 47.26 -26.64
N GLY A 493 -25.14 47.89 -27.79
CA GLY A 493 -24.22 48.82 -28.45
C GLY A 493 -24.08 50.17 -27.74
N GLY A 494 -23.02 50.91 -28.09
CA GLY A 494 -22.82 52.27 -27.59
C GLY A 494 -21.42 52.84 -27.81
N ASN A 495 -21.14 53.24 -29.05
CA ASN A 495 -20.27 54.32 -29.55
C ASN A 495 -19.43 55.17 -28.56
N GLY A 496 -18.17 55.45 -28.92
CA GLY A 496 -17.54 56.77 -28.67
C GLY A 496 -16.10 56.84 -28.14
N GLY A 497 -15.15 57.18 -29.03
CA GLY A 497 -14.22 58.30 -28.83
C GLY A 497 -12.94 58.12 -27.99
N GLY A 498 -11.78 58.10 -28.69
CA GLY A 498 -10.79 59.18 -28.56
C GLY A 498 -9.71 59.14 -27.46
N ASN A 499 -8.47 58.93 -27.93
CA ASN A 499 -7.27 59.74 -27.67
C ASN A 499 -6.31 59.38 -26.51
N GLY A 500 -5.08 58.99 -26.90
CA GLY A 500 -3.81 59.63 -26.52
C GLY A 500 -3.24 59.45 -25.10
N GLY A 501 -1.95 59.09 -25.01
CA GLY A 501 -1.13 59.49 -23.86
C GLY A 501 -0.15 58.44 -23.33
N SER A 502 1.12 58.69 -23.58
CA SER A 502 2.33 58.02 -23.10
C SER A 502 2.56 58.03 -21.58
N GLY A 503 3.24 56.98 -21.10
CA GLY A 503 4.43 57.10 -20.25
C GLY A 503 4.26 57.04 -18.73
N GLY A 504 5.19 56.32 -18.07
CA GLY A 504 5.57 56.54 -16.67
C GLY A 504 5.29 55.36 -15.75
N GLY A 505 6.34 54.61 -15.42
CA GLY A 505 6.33 53.70 -14.28
C GLY A 505 6.50 54.45 -12.97
N MET A 506 5.97 53.87 -11.88
CA MET A 506 6.65 53.63 -10.61
C MET A 506 5.67 53.07 -9.58
N THR A 507 6.13 52.01 -8.91
CA THR A 507 5.92 51.68 -7.48
C THR A 507 4.51 51.58 -6.93
N GLY A 508 4.09 50.35 -6.63
CA GLY A 508 3.03 50.05 -5.68
C GLY A 508 3.39 48.78 -4.91
N ASP A 509 3.67 48.95 -3.62
CA ASP A 509 4.07 47.94 -2.66
C ASP A 509 3.13 46.72 -2.61
N THR A 510 3.68 45.52 -2.77
CA THR A 510 3.04 44.29 -2.30
C THR A 510 3.60 43.94 -0.92
N MET A 511 2.77 44.17 0.10
CA MET A 511 2.94 43.61 1.44
C MET A 511 3.15 42.09 1.35
N GLY A 512 4.23 41.63 1.96
CA GLY A 512 4.55 40.21 2.08
C GLY A 512 3.50 39.46 2.89
N MET A 513 3.00 38.37 2.32
CA MET A 513 2.38 37.28 3.08
C MET A 513 3.36 36.12 3.14
N GLY A 514 3.57 35.63 4.37
CA GLY A 514 4.70 34.82 4.77
C GLY A 514 4.77 33.42 4.16
N ASN A 515 6.00 33.04 3.84
CA ASN A 515 6.45 31.67 3.67
C ASN A 515 6.35 30.94 5.01
N GLY A 516 5.36 30.06 5.18
CA GLY A 516 5.19 29.26 6.41
C GLY A 516 4.54 27.89 6.23
N LEU A 517 3.83 27.62 5.13
CA LEU A 517 3.20 26.32 4.86
C LEU A 517 3.91 25.59 3.71
N SER A 518 5.06 24.95 3.98
CA SER A 518 5.64 23.91 3.11
C SER A 518 6.99 23.42 3.64
N VAL A 519 7.07 22.72 4.78
CA VAL A 519 8.36 22.09 5.15
C VAL A 519 8.27 20.63 5.59
N VAL A 520 7.21 20.15 6.24
CA VAL A 520 7.37 18.87 6.97
C VAL A 520 6.92 17.62 6.19
N LEU A 521 5.83 17.67 5.40
CA LEU A 521 5.50 16.58 4.45
C LEU A 521 6.46 16.48 3.24
N LEU A 522 7.34 17.48 3.07
CA LEU A 522 8.16 17.67 1.87
C LEU A 522 9.45 16.86 1.83
N ALA A 523 9.88 16.28 2.96
CA ALA A 523 11.13 15.53 3.05
C ALA A 523 10.98 14.00 2.99
N PHE A 524 9.78 13.44 3.14
CA PHE A 524 9.62 12.01 3.46
C PHE A 524 9.39 11.06 2.27
N CYS A 525 9.15 11.57 1.06
CA CYS A 525 9.07 10.75 -0.16
C CYS A 525 9.97 11.23 -1.31
N ALA A 526 10.63 12.39 -1.19
CA ALA A 526 11.56 12.92 -2.19
C ALA A 526 12.41 14.04 -1.61
N SER A 527 13.67 13.78 -1.24
CA SER A 527 14.79 14.75 -1.26
C SER A 527 16.12 14.08 -0.87
N VAL A 528 16.86 13.60 -1.87
CA VAL A 528 18.34 13.58 -1.81
C VAL A 528 18.84 14.34 -3.01
N ALA A 529 19.02 15.66 -2.86
CA ALA A 529 19.94 16.47 -3.65
C ALA A 529 19.82 17.91 -3.17
N LEU A 530 20.47 18.27 -2.06
CA LEU A 530 20.93 19.63 -1.70
C LEU A 530 21.28 19.68 -0.22
N PHE A 531 22.39 19.06 0.17
CA PHE A 531 23.21 19.46 1.32
C PHE A 531 24.47 18.61 1.23
N PHE A 532 25.46 19.08 0.48
CA PHE A 532 26.91 18.83 0.57
C PHE A 532 27.55 19.43 -0.70
N MET A 533 27.76 20.75 -0.65
CA MET A 533 28.96 21.38 -1.19
C MET A 533 29.87 21.69 0.01
#